data_AF-A0A653IH48-F1
#
_entry.id   AF-A0A653IH48-F1
#
_cell.length_a   1.000
_cell.length_b   1.000
_cell.length_c   1.000
_cell.angle_alpha   90.00
_cell.angle_beta   90.00
_cell.angle_gamma   90.00
#
_symmetry.space_group_name_H-M   'P 1'
#
loop_
_entity.id
_entity.type
_entity.pdbx_description
1 polymer ?
#
loop_
_entity_poly.entity_id
_entity_poly.type
_entity_poly.pdbx_seq_one_letter_code
_entity_poly.pdbx_strand_id
1 'polypeptide(L)'
;MNATFNYNFPALKGYQANKEYFVVMCPLKLIPKIFLFDEEEVPVEYRAQRIINKGRIPEITEYIVHHPEDYVFSSLTASVDGEMNFEPFNDHPNYQNLGQLSISLESRFLINDGQHRRAAIEEALKLAPELGNETISVVFFQDAGLKRSQQIFSDLNRHAVNTTSSIGILYDHRDQLSMVTKNLLSEIPLLARYTEKERTSLSKNSPKLLSINHVYNANLRLIEKSKGEPITEEDVEVINLFWSTLCETIPEWEEVLKRNISPRTLRLQSITAQGLFIEAVAEVGRTLIAQRPDSWLLGIKELSRIDWSRNNEKDWKGRAYDDSGRIIKNRRTIALTSIRIKQLLNIELNDKEMSMEQEFSVERKLS
;
A
#
# COMPACT_ATOMS: atom_id res chain seq x y z
N MET A 1 -31.77 13.67 43.58
CA MET A 1 -31.00 12.53 43.05
C MET A 1 -30.84 12.80 41.57
N ASN A 2 -29.64 13.22 41.13
CA ASN A 2 -29.37 13.35 39.70
C ASN A 2 -29.27 11.93 39.14
N ALA A 3 -30.12 11.59 38.18
CA ALA A 3 -29.97 10.34 37.45
C ALA A 3 -28.68 10.44 36.63
N THR A 4 -27.61 9.80 37.09
CA THR A 4 -26.36 9.72 36.34
C THR A 4 -26.59 8.76 35.17
N PHE A 5 -26.75 9.31 33.98
CA PHE A 5 -26.88 8.50 32.77
C PHE A 5 -25.50 7.92 32.41
N ASN A 6 -25.46 6.63 32.08
CA ASN A 6 -24.23 5.91 31.74
C ASN A 6 -24.39 5.21 30.38
N TYR A 7 -23.28 5.10 29.64
CA TYR A 7 -23.14 4.10 28.60
C TYR A 7 -22.92 2.74 29.25
N ASN A 8 -23.73 1.74 28.86
CA ASN A 8 -23.66 0.41 29.41
C ASN A 8 -23.33 -0.60 28.32
N PHE A 9 -22.27 -1.39 28.53
CA PHE A 9 -21.79 -2.38 27.59
C PHE A 9 -21.66 -3.75 28.25
N PRO A 10 -22.15 -4.83 27.62
CA PRO A 10 -21.63 -6.16 27.91
C PRO A 10 -20.13 -6.17 27.59
N ALA A 11 -19.32 -6.57 28.57
CA ALA A 11 -17.87 -6.44 28.51
C ALA A 11 -17.16 -7.67 29.04
N LEU A 12 -15.99 -7.94 28.46
CA LEU A 12 -15.00 -8.85 29.02
C LEU A 12 -13.91 -8.05 29.71
N LYS A 13 -13.68 -8.32 31.00
CA LYS A 13 -12.60 -7.75 31.79
C LYS A 13 -11.32 -8.56 31.59
N GLY A 14 -10.26 -7.88 31.16
CA GLY A 14 -8.92 -8.40 31.04
C GLY A 14 -7.96 -7.73 32.02
N TYR A 15 -6.79 -8.33 32.19
CA TYR A 15 -5.72 -7.81 33.04
C TYR A 15 -4.38 -7.85 32.29
N GLN A 16 -3.77 -6.71 32.05
CA GLN A 16 -2.50 -6.57 31.34
C GLN A 16 -1.61 -5.56 32.06
N ALA A 17 -0.33 -5.90 32.26
CA ALA A 17 0.66 -5.02 32.89
C ALA A 17 0.17 -4.42 34.23
N ASN A 18 -0.44 -5.26 35.06
CA ASN A 18 -1.03 -4.91 36.36
C ASN A 18 -2.22 -3.95 36.31
N LYS A 19 -2.93 -3.88 35.16
CA LYS A 19 -4.07 -2.99 34.98
C LYS A 19 -5.23 -3.71 34.32
N GLU A 20 -6.43 -3.35 34.75
CA GLU A 20 -7.66 -3.80 34.11
C GLU A 20 -7.86 -3.07 32.78
N TYR A 21 -8.43 -3.79 31.81
CA TYR A 21 -8.92 -3.26 30.55
C TYR A 21 -10.17 -4.04 30.14
N PHE A 22 -10.96 -3.47 29.24
CA PHE A 22 -12.25 -4.05 28.88
C PHE A 22 -12.38 -4.20 27.38
N VAL A 23 -12.97 -5.29 26.93
CA VAL A 23 -13.32 -5.51 25.52
C VAL A 23 -14.83 -5.50 25.40
N VAL A 24 -15.36 -4.65 24.54
CA VAL A 24 -16.80 -4.52 24.26
C VAL A 24 -17.08 -4.67 22.77
N MET A 25 -18.26 -5.15 22.43
CA MET A 25 -18.76 -5.11 21.05
C MET A 25 -19.65 -3.88 20.89
N CYS A 26 -19.21 -2.92 20.09
CA CYS A 26 -19.95 -1.67 19.86
C CYS A 26 -20.65 -1.71 18.50
N PRO A 27 -21.97 -1.44 18.43
CA PRO A 27 -22.64 -1.20 17.17
C PRO A 27 -21.96 -0.07 16.39
N LEU A 28 -21.78 -0.22 15.07
CA LEU A 28 -21.08 0.78 14.26
C LEU A 28 -21.73 2.18 14.37
N LYS A 29 -23.07 2.25 14.47
CA LYS A 29 -23.81 3.51 14.66
C LYS A 29 -23.49 4.26 15.95
N LEU A 30 -22.89 3.58 16.92
CA LEU A 30 -22.48 4.18 18.19
C LEU A 30 -21.07 4.79 18.10
N ILE A 31 -20.22 4.29 17.21
CA ILE A 31 -18.81 4.69 17.08
C ILE A 31 -18.66 6.22 16.86
N PRO A 32 -19.36 6.87 15.91
CA PRO A 32 -19.24 8.32 15.74
C PRO A 32 -19.77 9.12 16.94
N LYS A 33 -20.71 8.55 17.71
CA LYS A 33 -21.39 9.21 18.84
C LYS A 33 -20.58 9.18 20.14
N ILE A 34 -19.79 8.13 20.37
CA ILE A 34 -18.95 8.02 21.57
C ILE A 34 -17.58 8.69 21.38
N PHE A 35 -17.09 8.73 20.13
CA PHE A 35 -15.82 9.35 19.78
C PHE A 35 -16.04 10.70 19.09
N LEU A 36 -16.49 11.70 19.85
CA LEU A 36 -16.85 13.03 19.33
C LEU A 36 -15.67 14.00 19.21
N PHE A 37 -14.50 13.68 19.79
CA PHE A 37 -13.44 14.66 19.95
C PHE A 37 -12.54 14.75 18.71
N ASP A 38 -12.49 15.95 18.12
CA ASP A 38 -11.53 16.32 17.07
C ASP A 38 -10.40 17.15 17.70
N GLU A 39 -9.16 16.66 17.61
CA GLU A 39 -7.98 17.30 18.18
C GLU A 39 -7.32 18.29 17.21
N GLU A 40 -7.93 18.57 16.05
CA GLU A 40 -7.39 19.47 15.01
C GLU A 40 -7.01 20.85 15.58
N GLU A 41 -7.76 21.41 16.54
CA GLU A 41 -7.52 22.73 17.14
C GLU A 41 -6.58 22.73 18.36
N VAL A 42 -6.19 21.56 18.87
CA VAL A 42 -5.32 21.43 20.06
C VAL A 42 -3.84 21.49 19.66
N PRO A 43 -2.94 22.22 20.36
CA PRO A 43 -1.50 22.19 20.04
C PRO A 43 -0.91 20.78 20.19
N VAL A 44 0.11 20.46 19.40
CA VAL A 44 0.66 19.09 19.25
C VAL A 44 1.04 18.45 20.59
N GLU A 45 1.63 19.23 21.50
CA GLU A 45 2.08 18.77 22.82
C GLU A 45 0.93 18.34 23.74
N TYR A 46 -0.28 18.83 23.47
CA TYR A 46 -1.49 18.57 24.23
C TYR A 46 -2.44 17.56 23.56
N ARG A 47 -2.05 17.00 22.42
CA ARG A 47 -2.82 15.99 21.69
C ARG A 47 -2.58 14.60 22.25
N ALA A 48 -3.62 13.78 22.36
CA ALA A 48 -3.49 12.36 22.64
C ALA A 48 -3.17 11.55 21.37
N GLN A 49 -3.39 12.12 20.18
CA GLN A 49 -3.31 11.43 18.89
C GLN A 49 -2.72 12.30 17.76
N ARG A 50 -2.41 11.67 16.62
CA ARG A 50 -1.92 12.38 15.41
C ARG A 50 -3.07 12.87 14.54
N ILE A 51 -2.84 13.95 13.78
CA ILE A 51 -3.78 14.41 12.74
C ILE A 51 -4.06 13.27 11.75
N ILE A 52 -5.34 13.05 11.46
CA ILE A 52 -5.80 12.05 10.50
C ILE A 52 -5.39 12.48 9.09
N ASN A 53 -4.71 11.60 8.35
CA ASN A 53 -4.55 11.76 6.91
C ASN A 53 -5.91 11.50 6.23
N LYS A 54 -6.64 12.59 5.91
CA LYS A 54 -7.96 12.56 5.27
C LYS A 54 -7.96 11.81 3.92
N GLY A 55 -6.84 11.80 3.21
CA GLY A 55 -6.68 11.08 1.94
C GLY A 55 -6.79 9.55 2.07
N ARG A 56 -6.68 8.98 3.27
CA ARG A 56 -6.84 7.53 3.51
C ARG A 56 -8.28 7.11 3.80
N ILE A 57 -9.17 8.06 4.11
CA ILE A 57 -10.54 7.74 4.50
C ILE A 57 -11.32 7.10 3.34
N PRO A 58 -11.29 7.64 2.10
CA PRO A 58 -12.08 7.09 1.00
C PRO A 58 -11.82 5.60 0.73
N GLU A 59 -10.54 5.18 0.67
CA GLU A 59 -10.17 3.78 0.43
C GLU A 59 -10.74 2.83 1.49
N ILE A 60 -10.75 3.24 2.76
CA ILE A 60 -11.29 2.41 3.86
C ILE A 60 -12.82 2.42 3.84
N THR A 61 -13.45 3.56 3.54
CA THR A 61 -14.90 3.67 3.39
C THR A 61 -15.40 2.75 2.27
N GLU A 62 -14.73 2.80 1.12
CA GLU A 62 -15.02 1.95 -0.04
C GLU A 62 -14.84 0.47 0.30
N TYR A 63 -13.78 0.11 1.04
CA TYR A 63 -13.59 -1.24 1.53
C TYR A 63 -14.78 -1.74 2.37
N ILE A 64 -15.32 -0.92 3.28
CA ILE A 64 -16.49 -1.31 4.09
C ILE A 64 -17.73 -1.49 3.20
N VAL A 65 -18.02 -0.49 2.35
CA VAL A 65 -19.28 -0.41 1.59
C VAL A 65 -19.36 -1.44 0.45
N HIS A 66 -18.24 -1.73 -0.23
CA HIS A 66 -18.22 -2.67 -1.36
C HIS A 66 -17.90 -4.11 -0.96
N HIS A 67 -17.58 -4.37 0.31
CA HIS A 67 -17.28 -5.71 0.81
C HIS A 67 -18.09 -6.08 2.07
N PRO A 68 -19.42 -5.88 2.08
CA PRO A 68 -20.23 -6.05 3.29
C PRO A 68 -20.21 -7.48 3.86
N GLU A 69 -19.91 -8.49 3.03
CA GLU A 69 -19.93 -9.90 3.45
C GLU A 69 -18.56 -10.40 3.95
N ASP A 70 -17.47 -9.65 3.73
CA ASP A 70 -16.12 -10.15 4.02
C ASP A 70 -15.09 -9.09 4.44
N TYR A 71 -15.48 -7.84 4.68
CA TYR A 71 -14.57 -6.85 5.26
C TYR A 71 -14.17 -7.25 6.69
N VAL A 72 -12.94 -6.90 7.10
CA VAL A 72 -12.43 -7.21 8.44
C VAL A 72 -11.66 -6.03 9.01
N PHE A 73 -11.95 -5.69 10.27
CA PHE A 73 -11.15 -4.77 11.06
C PHE A 73 -10.65 -5.42 12.35
N SER A 74 -9.46 -4.99 12.77
CA SER A 74 -9.02 -5.18 14.15
C SER A 74 -9.87 -4.32 15.11
N SER A 75 -9.65 -4.46 16.42
CA SER A 75 -10.35 -3.67 17.43
C SER A 75 -9.95 -2.19 17.36
N LEU A 76 -10.87 -1.28 17.71
CA LEU A 76 -10.51 0.08 18.09
C LEU A 76 -9.93 0.06 19.51
N THR A 77 -8.98 0.94 19.81
CA THR A 77 -8.47 1.10 21.18
C THR A 77 -8.71 2.51 21.65
N ALA A 78 -9.28 2.65 22.84
CA ALA A 78 -9.59 3.94 23.43
C ALA A 78 -9.27 4.00 24.93
N SER A 79 -8.82 5.16 25.37
CA SER A 79 -8.67 5.53 26.78
C SER A 79 -9.90 6.33 27.21
N VAL A 80 -10.41 6.02 28.39
CA VAL A 80 -11.59 6.68 28.96
C VAL A 80 -11.17 7.55 30.12
N ASP A 81 -11.28 8.86 29.94
CA ASP A 81 -11.08 9.87 30.98
C ASP A 81 -12.43 10.16 31.65
N GLY A 82 -12.70 9.45 32.74
CA GLY A 82 -13.96 9.49 33.47
C GLY A 82 -14.16 8.24 34.32
N GLU A 83 -15.34 8.12 34.94
CA GLU A 83 -15.65 6.96 35.78
C GLU A 83 -16.06 5.75 34.92
N MET A 84 -15.37 4.63 35.14
CA MET A 84 -15.73 3.31 34.62
C MET A 84 -15.95 2.33 35.77
N ASN A 85 -17.13 1.72 35.81
CA ASN A 85 -17.48 0.72 36.80
C ASN A 85 -17.83 -0.59 36.10
N PHE A 86 -17.26 -1.70 36.58
CA PHE A 86 -17.53 -3.02 36.03
C PHE A 86 -18.20 -3.91 37.06
N GLU A 87 -19.32 -4.51 36.68
CA GLU A 87 -20.10 -5.43 37.52
C GLU A 87 -20.22 -6.79 36.81
N PRO A 88 -19.71 -7.89 37.39
CA PRO A 88 -19.90 -9.23 36.84
C PRO A 88 -21.38 -9.60 36.72
N PHE A 89 -21.75 -10.35 35.68
CA PHE A 89 -23.15 -10.81 35.55
C PHE A 89 -23.52 -11.89 36.57
N ASN A 90 -22.53 -12.58 37.12
CA ASN A 90 -22.74 -13.55 38.17
C ASN A 90 -21.51 -13.66 39.08
N ASP A 91 -21.73 -14.16 40.29
CA ASP A 91 -20.69 -14.33 41.31
C ASP A 91 -19.89 -15.62 41.16
N HIS A 92 -20.15 -16.42 40.11
CA HIS A 92 -19.46 -17.69 39.92
C HIS A 92 -17.97 -17.42 39.64
N PRO A 93 -17.02 -18.02 40.39
CA PRO A 93 -15.60 -17.68 40.32
C PRO A 93 -15.00 -17.71 38.91
N ASN A 94 -15.47 -18.61 38.06
CA ASN A 94 -14.96 -18.76 36.68
C ASN A 94 -15.51 -17.72 35.68
N TYR A 95 -16.54 -16.95 36.02
CA TYR A 95 -17.20 -16.01 35.11
C TYR A 95 -17.14 -14.54 35.57
N GLN A 96 -16.32 -14.25 36.59
CA GLN A 96 -16.17 -12.89 37.13
C GLN A 96 -15.62 -11.86 36.13
N ASN A 97 -15.04 -12.32 35.03
CA ASN A 97 -14.53 -11.46 33.96
C ASN A 97 -15.59 -11.12 32.89
N LEU A 98 -16.80 -11.68 32.98
CA LEU A 98 -17.91 -11.38 32.09
C LEU A 98 -18.95 -10.56 32.85
N GLY A 99 -19.25 -9.36 32.36
CA GLY A 99 -20.13 -8.45 33.09
C GLY A 99 -20.56 -7.24 32.31
N GLN A 100 -21.12 -6.27 33.02
CA GLN A 100 -21.55 -4.99 32.51
C GLN A 100 -20.51 -3.92 32.87
N LEU A 101 -20.00 -3.24 31.84
CA LEU A 101 -19.18 -2.03 31.99
C LEU A 101 -20.10 -0.81 31.85
N SER A 102 -20.14 0.00 32.90
CA SER A 102 -20.88 1.26 32.98
C SER A 102 -19.90 2.43 32.95
N ILE A 103 -20.05 3.31 31.96
CA ILE A 103 -19.18 4.49 31.75
C ILE A 103 -20.05 5.74 31.81
N SER A 104 -19.68 6.74 32.63
CA SER A 104 -20.44 7.99 32.73
C SER A 104 -20.55 8.69 31.36
N LEU A 105 -21.72 9.26 31.03
CA LEU A 105 -21.90 10.07 29.81
C LEU A 105 -21.00 11.32 29.78
N GLU A 106 -20.52 11.78 30.94
CA GLU A 106 -19.60 12.92 31.05
C GLU A 106 -18.15 12.53 30.75
N SER A 107 -17.86 11.22 30.63
CA SER A 107 -16.52 10.71 30.35
C SER A 107 -16.09 11.05 28.93
N ARG A 108 -14.79 11.29 28.77
CA ARG A 108 -14.18 11.57 27.47
C ARG A 108 -13.51 10.32 26.94
N PHE A 109 -13.80 9.99 25.69
CA PHE A 109 -13.20 8.85 24.99
C PHE A 109 -12.10 9.34 24.05
N LEU A 110 -10.87 8.93 24.30
CA LEU A 110 -9.70 9.26 23.49
C LEU A 110 -9.28 8.04 22.69
N ILE A 111 -9.33 8.11 21.35
CA ILE A 111 -8.88 7.00 20.49
C ILE A 111 -7.35 6.94 20.50
N ASN A 112 -6.79 5.80 20.90
CA ASN A 112 -5.35 5.55 20.83
C ASN A 112 -4.95 4.82 19.54
N ASP A 113 -5.84 3.98 18.99
CA ASP A 113 -5.63 3.33 17.69
C ASP A 113 -6.98 3.11 16.97
N GLY A 114 -6.94 3.26 15.64
CA GLY A 114 -8.11 3.09 14.78
C GLY A 114 -8.81 4.39 14.36
N GLN A 115 -8.15 5.56 14.49
CA GLN A 115 -8.71 6.86 14.07
C GLN A 115 -9.26 6.88 12.62
N HIS A 116 -8.50 6.29 11.68
CA HIS A 116 -8.92 6.18 10.28
C HIS A 116 -10.13 5.26 10.11
N ARG A 117 -10.20 4.17 10.89
CA ARG A 117 -11.34 3.24 10.89
C ARG A 117 -12.59 3.91 11.45
N ARG A 118 -12.49 4.65 12.56
CA ARG A 118 -13.60 5.44 13.11
C ARG A 118 -14.15 6.44 12.09
N ALA A 119 -13.27 7.20 11.41
CA ALA A 119 -13.69 8.15 10.39
C ALA A 119 -14.31 7.45 9.16
N ALA A 120 -13.75 6.33 8.71
CA ALA A 120 -14.30 5.57 7.59
C ALA A 120 -15.65 4.92 7.92
N ILE A 121 -15.84 4.42 9.15
CA ILE A 121 -17.14 3.93 9.64
C ILE A 121 -18.18 5.06 9.60
N GLU A 122 -17.82 6.27 10.04
CA GLU A 122 -18.71 7.43 9.97
C GLU A 122 -19.14 7.75 8.54
N GLU A 123 -18.21 7.76 7.59
CA GLU A 123 -18.55 7.98 6.17
C GLU A 123 -19.33 6.80 5.56
N ALA A 124 -18.98 5.56 5.89
CA ALA A 124 -19.67 4.36 5.39
C ALA A 124 -21.14 4.35 5.85
N LEU A 125 -21.43 4.75 7.09
CA LEU A 125 -22.79 4.83 7.61
C LEU A 125 -23.65 5.90 6.92
N LYS A 126 -23.04 6.91 6.29
CA LYS A 126 -23.77 7.89 5.47
C LYS A 126 -24.21 7.29 4.14
N LEU A 127 -23.42 6.37 3.60
CA LEU A 127 -23.67 5.70 2.32
C LEU A 127 -24.58 4.47 2.48
N ALA A 128 -24.37 3.71 3.55
CA ALA A 128 -25.03 2.44 3.87
C ALA A 128 -25.44 2.42 5.36
N PRO A 129 -26.56 3.07 5.74
CA PRO A 129 -27.00 3.16 7.14
C PRO A 129 -27.27 1.81 7.83
N GLU A 130 -27.59 0.76 7.06
CA GLU A 130 -27.84 -0.59 7.52
C GLU A 130 -26.64 -1.23 8.24
N LEU A 131 -25.41 -0.83 7.88
CA LEU A 131 -24.17 -1.23 8.55
C LEU A 131 -24.16 -0.86 10.03
N GLY A 132 -25.02 0.09 10.45
CA GLY A 132 -25.12 0.56 11.83
C GLY A 132 -25.46 -0.52 12.86
N ASN A 133 -26.00 -1.67 12.43
CA ASN A 133 -26.33 -2.80 13.29
C ASN A 133 -25.18 -3.81 13.44
N GLU A 134 -24.17 -3.75 12.57
CA GLU A 134 -22.96 -4.53 12.73
C GLU A 134 -22.15 -4.02 13.93
N THR A 135 -21.22 -4.83 14.41
CA THR A 135 -20.44 -4.52 15.61
C THR A 135 -18.96 -4.58 15.35
N ILE A 136 -18.21 -3.68 15.98
CA ILE A 136 -16.75 -3.71 16.04
C ILE A 136 -16.30 -3.84 17.50
N SER A 137 -15.25 -4.62 17.72
CA SER A 137 -14.60 -4.72 19.03
C SER A 137 -13.93 -3.39 19.39
N VAL A 138 -14.16 -2.93 20.62
CA VAL A 138 -13.50 -1.76 21.20
C VAL A 138 -12.82 -2.17 22.51
N VAL A 139 -11.55 -1.85 22.63
CA VAL A 139 -10.73 -2.06 23.83
C VAL A 139 -10.67 -0.77 24.62
N PHE A 140 -11.23 -0.76 25.83
CA PHE A 140 -11.21 0.38 26.74
C PHE A 140 -10.14 0.22 27.82
N PHE A 141 -9.32 1.26 27.98
CA PHE A 141 -8.42 1.44 29.11
C PHE A 141 -8.90 2.59 29.97
N GLN A 142 -8.88 2.42 31.30
CA GLN A 142 -9.05 3.55 32.22
C GLN A 142 -7.89 4.52 32.00
N ASP A 143 -8.19 5.76 31.60
CA ASP A 143 -7.19 6.80 31.48
C ASP A 143 -6.73 7.26 32.88
N ALA A 144 -5.45 7.60 32.98
CA ALA A 144 -4.87 8.24 34.17
C ALA A 144 -4.21 9.59 33.80
N GLY A 145 -4.64 10.18 32.68
CA GLY A 145 -4.23 11.49 32.18
C GLY A 145 -3.48 11.43 30.85
N LEU A 146 -3.42 12.59 30.17
CA LEU A 146 -2.90 12.76 28.81
C LEU A 146 -1.58 12.05 28.51
N LYS A 147 -0.59 12.13 29.42
CA LYS A 147 0.73 11.48 29.25
C LYS A 147 0.61 9.97 29.03
N ARG A 148 -0.34 9.32 29.72
CA ARG A 148 -0.57 7.88 29.59
C ARG A 148 -1.23 7.56 28.26
N SER A 149 -2.23 8.34 27.85
CA SER A 149 -2.88 8.19 26.55
C SER A 149 -1.88 8.33 25.39
N GLN A 150 -0.97 9.31 25.47
CA GLN A 150 0.15 9.48 24.54
C GLN A 150 1.12 8.29 24.54
N GLN A 151 1.44 7.72 25.71
CA GLN A 151 2.29 6.54 25.80
C GLN A 151 1.63 5.31 25.16
N ILE A 152 0.34 5.07 25.41
CA ILE A 152 -0.43 3.98 24.77
C ILE A 152 -0.43 4.16 23.25
N PHE A 153 -0.69 5.37 22.76
CA PHE A 153 -0.60 5.68 21.33
C PHE A 153 0.80 5.34 20.77
N SER A 154 1.86 5.74 21.45
CA SER A 154 3.24 5.45 21.05
C SER A 154 3.52 3.94 21.00
N ASP A 155 3.15 3.20 22.04
CA ASP A 155 3.41 1.76 22.16
C ASP A 155 2.67 0.95 21.09
N LEU A 156 1.41 1.29 20.81
CA LEU A 156 0.61 0.62 19.77
C LEU A 156 1.17 0.85 18.37
N ASN A 157 1.67 2.07 18.08
CA ASN A 157 2.18 2.40 16.75
C ASN A 157 3.66 2.02 16.55
N ARG A 158 4.48 2.01 17.61
CA ARG A 158 5.93 1.73 17.51
C ARG A 158 6.23 0.30 17.09
N HIS A 159 5.41 -0.64 17.54
CA HIS A 159 5.60 -2.08 17.28
C HIS A 159 4.79 -2.58 16.07
N ALA A 160 3.93 -1.75 15.50
CA ALA A 160 3.19 -2.09 14.28
C ALA A 160 4.14 -2.10 13.07
N VAL A 161 4.52 -3.30 12.61
CA VAL A 161 5.24 -3.47 11.36
C VAL A 161 4.22 -3.56 10.23
N ASN A 162 4.17 -2.54 9.39
CA ASN A 162 3.32 -2.56 8.20
C ASN A 162 3.75 -3.70 7.26
N THR A 163 2.77 -4.41 6.73
CA THR A 163 2.99 -5.33 5.61
C THR A 163 3.56 -4.56 4.42
N THR A 164 4.54 -5.13 3.74
CA THR A 164 5.08 -4.55 2.52
C THR A 164 4.02 -4.58 1.42
N SER A 165 4.09 -3.68 0.43
CA SER A 165 3.17 -3.74 -0.71
C SER A 165 3.31 -5.05 -1.49
N SER A 166 4.50 -5.66 -1.51
CA SER A 166 4.74 -6.98 -2.09
C SER A 166 3.92 -8.09 -1.41
N ILE A 167 3.90 -8.11 -0.08
CA ILE A 167 3.05 -9.04 0.68
C ILE A 167 1.57 -8.74 0.45
N GLY A 168 1.20 -7.45 0.39
CA GLY A 168 -0.14 -7.02 0.02
C GLY A 168 -0.59 -7.64 -1.31
N ILE A 169 0.16 -7.44 -2.39
CA ILE A 169 -0.13 -8.01 -3.72
C ILE A 169 -0.17 -9.55 -3.68
N LEU A 170 0.72 -10.17 -2.90
CA LEU A 170 0.79 -11.63 -2.82
C LEU A 170 -0.48 -12.23 -2.17
N TYR A 171 -0.96 -11.63 -1.08
CA TYR A 171 -2.09 -12.14 -0.29
C TYR A 171 -3.43 -11.52 -0.66
N ASP A 172 -3.47 -10.48 -1.47
CA ASP A 172 -4.72 -9.91 -1.96
C ASP A 172 -5.32 -10.83 -3.04
N HIS A 173 -6.47 -11.42 -2.72
CA HIS A 173 -7.24 -12.29 -3.61
C HIS A 173 -8.49 -11.59 -4.17
N ARG A 174 -8.70 -10.31 -3.84
CA ARG A 174 -9.80 -9.49 -4.33
C ARG A 174 -9.36 -8.60 -5.48
N ASP A 175 -8.12 -8.09 -5.39
CA ASP A 175 -7.55 -7.27 -6.44
C ASP A 175 -7.24 -8.10 -7.70
N GLN A 176 -7.97 -7.79 -8.77
CA GLN A 176 -7.88 -8.50 -10.06
C GLN A 176 -6.46 -8.42 -10.63
N LEU A 177 -5.82 -7.25 -10.54
CA LEU A 177 -4.47 -7.07 -11.07
C LEU A 177 -3.42 -7.88 -10.27
N SER A 178 -3.62 -8.04 -8.96
CA SER A 178 -2.79 -8.88 -8.10
C SER A 178 -2.90 -10.35 -8.50
N MET A 179 -4.10 -10.81 -8.83
CA MET A 179 -4.32 -12.16 -9.38
C MET A 179 -3.64 -12.36 -10.73
N VAL A 180 -3.83 -11.43 -11.67
CA VAL A 180 -3.17 -11.45 -12.99
C VAL A 180 -1.65 -11.46 -12.84
N THR A 181 -1.11 -10.61 -11.97
CA THR A 181 0.33 -10.55 -11.69
C THR A 181 0.85 -11.87 -11.13
N LYS A 182 0.11 -12.52 -10.20
CA LYS A 182 0.50 -13.83 -9.64
C LYS A 182 0.50 -14.94 -10.68
N ASN A 183 -0.52 -14.98 -11.55
CA ASN A 183 -0.60 -15.97 -12.63
C ASN A 183 0.55 -15.80 -13.62
N LEU A 184 0.81 -14.57 -14.06
CA LEU A 184 1.94 -14.20 -14.91
C LEU A 184 3.28 -14.68 -14.34
N LEU A 185 3.51 -14.47 -13.02
CA LEU A 185 4.72 -14.94 -12.36
C LEU A 185 4.84 -16.48 -12.41
N SER A 186 3.74 -17.23 -12.40
CA SER A 186 3.77 -18.69 -12.44
C SER A 186 3.99 -19.26 -13.85
N GLU A 187 3.54 -18.55 -14.88
CA GLU A 187 3.58 -19.00 -16.27
C GLU A 187 4.91 -18.71 -16.96
N ILE A 188 5.58 -17.60 -16.61
CA ILE A 188 6.86 -17.21 -17.23
C ILE A 188 8.05 -17.72 -16.40
N PRO A 189 8.90 -18.62 -16.93
CA PRO A 189 9.98 -19.25 -16.15
C PRO A 189 10.96 -18.28 -15.50
N LEU A 190 11.30 -17.17 -16.19
CA LEU A 190 12.17 -16.12 -15.66
C LEU A 190 11.53 -15.49 -14.40
N LEU A 191 10.29 -15.08 -14.52
CA LEU A 191 9.56 -14.40 -13.46
C LEU A 191 9.29 -15.34 -12.28
N ALA A 192 8.92 -16.60 -12.54
CA ALA A 192 8.70 -17.63 -11.52
C ALA A 192 9.94 -17.80 -10.62
N ARG A 193 11.11 -17.88 -11.25
CA ARG A 193 12.36 -18.18 -10.57
C ARG A 193 13.00 -16.95 -9.93
N TYR A 194 12.97 -15.82 -10.62
CA TYR A 194 13.78 -14.64 -10.28
C TYR A 194 12.98 -13.43 -9.79
N THR A 195 11.72 -13.63 -9.37
CA THR A 195 10.95 -12.59 -8.66
C THR A 195 11.00 -12.78 -7.14
N GLU A 196 11.25 -11.69 -6.42
CA GLU A 196 11.11 -11.54 -4.97
C GLU A 196 9.65 -11.23 -4.63
N LYS A 197 9.04 -12.01 -3.75
CA LYS A 197 7.60 -11.92 -3.45
C LYS A 197 7.31 -11.21 -2.13
N GLU A 198 8.29 -11.09 -1.24
CA GLU A 198 8.07 -10.52 0.10
C GLU A 198 8.57 -9.07 0.22
N ARG A 199 9.71 -8.77 -0.40
CA ARG A 199 10.35 -7.46 -0.29
C ARG A 199 10.06 -6.60 -1.50
N THR A 200 9.78 -5.32 -1.25
CA THR A 200 9.54 -4.34 -2.32
C THR A 200 10.82 -3.96 -3.05
N SER A 201 11.96 -4.00 -2.35
CA SER A 201 13.28 -3.67 -2.87
C SER A 201 14.23 -4.86 -2.76
N LEU A 202 15.22 -4.87 -3.65
CA LEU A 202 16.23 -5.93 -3.73
C LEU A 202 17.55 -5.41 -3.17
N SER A 203 18.17 -6.20 -2.30
CA SER A 203 19.53 -5.91 -1.83
C SER A 203 20.55 -6.11 -2.96
N LYS A 204 21.74 -5.52 -2.79
CA LYS A 204 22.86 -5.66 -3.76
C LYS A 204 23.18 -7.12 -4.09
N ASN A 205 23.06 -8.01 -3.10
CA ASN A 205 23.39 -9.42 -3.22
C ASN A 205 22.16 -10.31 -3.47
N SER A 206 20.99 -9.73 -3.75
CA SER A 206 19.77 -10.51 -3.96
C SER A 206 19.93 -11.49 -5.12
N PRO A 207 19.53 -12.77 -4.95
CA PRO A 207 19.50 -13.76 -6.02
C PRO A 207 18.29 -13.57 -6.95
N LYS A 208 17.49 -12.51 -6.78
CA LYS A 208 16.33 -12.18 -7.60
C LYS A 208 16.67 -11.06 -8.58
N LEU A 209 15.93 -10.95 -9.67
CA LEU A 209 16.02 -9.87 -10.66
C LEU A 209 15.04 -8.74 -10.33
N LEU A 210 13.80 -9.09 -10.06
CA LEU A 210 12.68 -8.16 -9.85
C LEU A 210 11.95 -8.46 -8.54
N SER A 211 11.09 -7.56 -8.09
CA SER A 211 10.10 -7.83 -7.04
C SER A 211 8.71 -7.86 -7.64
N ILE A 212 7.77 -8.58 -7.01
CA ILE A 212 6.37 -8.62 -7.43
C ILE A 212 5.76 -7.21 -7.49
N ASN A 213 6.21 -6.31 -6.60
CA ASN A 213 5.80 -4.92 -6.60
C ASN A 213 6.27 -4.18 -7.86
N HIS A 214 7.44 -4.51 -8.41
CA HIS A 214 7.86 -3.91 -9.68
C HIS A 214 7.00 -4.40 -10.85
N VAL A 215 6.69 -5.70 -10.91
CA VAL A 215 5.85 -6.30 -11.96
C VAL A 215 4.44 -5.71 -11.92
N TYR A 216 3.85 -5.64 -10.73
CA TYR A 216 2.51 -5.05 -10.52
C TYR A 216 2.44 -3.59 -10.98
N ASN A 217 3.42 -2.75 -10.60
CA ASN A 217 3.45 -1.34 -11.00
C ASN A 217 3.73 -1.17 -12.51
N ALA A 218 4.52 -2.05 -13.11
CA ALA A 218 4.71 -2.07 -14.56
C ALA A 218 3.39 -2.43 -15.27
N ASN A 219 2.61 -3.37 -14.74
CA ASN A 219 1.30 -3.70 -15.30
C ASN A 219 0.34 -2.50 -15.26
N LEU A 220 0.21 -1.82 -14.11
CA LEU A 220 -0.61 -0.58 -14.00
C LEU A 220 -0.23 0.46 -15.06
N ARG A 221 1.06 0.64 -15.32
CA ARG A 221 1.54 1.59 -16.34
C ARG A 221 1.25 1.13 -17.76
N LEU A 222 1.36 -0.17 -18.03
CA LEU A 222 1.14 -0.76 -19.35
C LEU A 222 -0.32 -0.57 -19.80
N ILE A 223 -1.27 -0.90 -18.93
CA ILE A 223 -2.71 -0.83 -19.23
C ILE A 223 -3.36 0.51 -18.85
N GLU A 224 -2.57 1.47 -18.36
CA GLU A 224 -3.04 2.81 -17.94
C GLU A 224 -4.17 2.79 -16.91
N LYS A 225 -4.04 1.96 -15.88
CA LYS A 225 -5.03 1.87 -14.80
C LYS A 225 -4.47 2.31 -13.45
N SER A 226 -5.36 2.81 -12.60
CA SER A 226 -5.09 3.02 -11.18
C SER A 226 -5.34 1.74 -10.39
N LYS A 227 -4.76 1.66 -9.19
CA LYS A 227 -5.01 0.53 -8.27
C LYS A 227 -6.51 0.45 -7.94
N GLY A 228 -7.09 -0.75 -8.04
CA GLY A 228 -8.50 -1.01 -7.75
C GLY A 228 -9.45 -0.81 -8.94
N GLU A 229 -8.99 -0.26 -10.07
CA GLU A 229 -9.80 -0.20 -11.28
C GLU A 229 -10.07 -1.62 -11.84
N PRO A 230 -11.28 -1.89 -12.38
CA PRO A 230 -11.60 -3.18 -12.98
C PRO A 230 -10.64 -3.54 -14.11
N ILE A 231 -10.24 -4.80 -14.20
CA ILE A 231 -9.34 -5.35 -15.22
C ILE A 231 -10.18 -6.15 -16.24
N THR A 232 -10.03 -5.83 -17.52
CA THR A 232 -10.75 -6.49 -18.63
C THR A 232 -9.96 -7.70 -19.13
N GLU A 233 -10.60 -8.57 -19.93
CA GLU A 233 -9.89 -9.68 -20.58
C GLU A 233 -8.81 -9.19 -21.55
N GLU A 234 -9.05 -8.08 -22.24
CA GLU A 234 -8.07 -7.42 -23.12
C GLU A 234 -6.83 -6.95 -22.35
N ASP A 235 -7.00 -6.38 -21.15
CA ASP A 235 -5.87 -6.00 -20.29
C ASP A 235 -5.00 -7.22 -19.95
N VAL A 236 -5.65 -8.35 -19.62
CA VAL A 236 -4.95 -9.59 -19.26
C VAL A 236 -4.16 -10.12 -20.47
N GLU A 237 -4.76 -10.12 -21.65
CA GLU A 237 -4.10 -10.51 -22.89
C GLU A 237 -2.88 -9.63 -23.19
N VAL A 238 -3.04 -8.30 -23.11
CA VAL A 238 -1.96 -7.33 -23.30
C VAL A 238 -0.81 -7.56 -22.32
N ILE A 239 -1.12 -7.77 -21.02
CA ILE A 239 -0.12 -8.04 -19.99
C ILE A 239 0.67 -9.32 -20.32
N ASN A 240 -0.04 -10.41 -20.66
CA ASN A 240 0.59 -11.70 -20.96
C ASN A 240 1.47 -11.63 -22.22
N LEU A 241 0.98 -11.01 -23.30
CA LEU A 241 1.75 -10.83 -24.54
C LEU A 241 2.96 -9.91 -24.35
N PHE A 242 2.82 -8.84 -23.57
CA PHE A 242 3.92 -7.92 -23.27
C PHE A 242 5.04 -8.63 -22.51
N TRP A 243 4.72 -9.32 -21.42
CA TRP A 243 5.74 -9.93 -20.57
C TRP A 243 6.40 -11.16 -21.20
N SER A 244 5.64 -11.99 -21.91
CA SER A 244 6.20 -13.12 -22.67
C SER A 244 7.23 -12.60 -23.69
N THR A 245 6.83 -11.61 -24.50
CA THR A 245 7.71 -11.00 -25.51
C THR A 245 8.90 -10.27 -24.88
N LEU A 246 8.69 -9.48 -23.82
CA LEU A 246 9.78 -8.77 -23.15
C LEU A 246 10.81 -9.75 -22.55
N CYS A 247 10.34 -10.85 -21.93
CA CYS A 247 11.22 -11.83 -21.33
C CYS A 247 12.08 -12.59 -22.35
N GLU A 248 11.57 -12.79 -23.56
CA GLU A 248 12.32 -13.36 -24.68
C GLU A 248 13.24 -12.35 -25.37
N THR A 249 12.93 -11.06 -25.26
CA THR A 249 13.65 -10.01 -25.99
C THR A 249 14.95 -9.59 -25.32
N ILE A 250 15.02 -9.54 -23.98
CA ILE A 250 16.18 -9.03 -23.25
C ILE A 250 17.26 -10.11 -23.11
N PRO A 251 18.37 -10.04 -23.86
CA PRO A 251 19.35 -11.14 -23.91
C PRO A 251 19.97 -11.44 -22.54
N GLU A 252 20.20 -10.42 -21.71
CA GLU A 252 20.79 -10.62 -20.39
C GLU A 252 19.88 -11.41 -19.44
N TRP A 253 18.56 -11.39 -19.65
CA TRP A 253 17.64 -12.20 -18.86
C TRP A 253 17.70 -13.68 -19.25
N GLU A 254 17.92 -13.98 -20.53
CA GLU A 254 18.19 -15.34 -21.01
C GLU A 254 19.50 -15.89 -20.41
N GLU A 255 20.54 -15.07 -20.35
CA GLU A 255 21.83 -15.43 -19.72
C GLU A 255 21.67 -15.76 -18.22
N VAL A 256 20.79 -15.04 -17.51
CA VAL A 256 20.45 -15.35 -16.11
C VAL A 256 19.67 -16.66 -15.99
N LEU A 257 18.74 -16.96 -16.92
CA LEU A 257 18.02 -18.24 -16.96
C LEU A 257 18.98 -19.41 -17.14
N LYS A 258 19.88 -19.30 -18.12
CA LYS A 258 20.94 -20.27 -18.44
C LYS A 258 22.02 -20.37 -17.36
N ARG A 259 22.00 -19.46 -16.37
CA ARG A 259 22.95 -19.34 -15.24
C ARG A 259 24.37 -18.93 -15.68
N ASN A 260 24.50 -18.30 -16.84
CA ASN A 260 25.78 -17.77 -17.35
C ASN A 260 26.21 -16.51 -16.57
N ILE A 261 25.23 -15.69 -16.15
CA ILE A 261 25.47 -14.54 -15.28
C ILE A 261 24.54 -14.59 -14.06
N SER A 262 25.03 -14.08 -12.93
CA SER A 262 24.21 -13.99 -11.72
C SER A 262 23.30 -12.73 -11.74
N PRO A 263 22.11 -12.77 -11.11
CA PRO A 263 21.27 -11.58 -10.93
C PRO A 263 22.00 -10.40 -10.25
N ARG A 264 22.92 -10.71 -9.33
CA ARG A 264 23.80 -9.71 -8.69
C ARG A 264 24.70 -9.03 -9.71
N THR A 265 25.37 -9.83 -10.55
CA THR A 265 26.26 -9.32 -11.60
C THR A 265 25.49 -8.44 -12.56
N LEU A 266 24.34 -8.92 -13.06
CA LEU A 266 23.50 -8.17 -13.99
C LEU A 266 23.04 -6.83 -13.39
N ARG A 267 22.60 -6.82 -12.11
CA ARG A 267 22.19 -5.60 -11.40
C ARG A 267 23.28 -4.54 -11.30
N LEU A 268 24.55 -4.96 -11.22
CA LEU A 268 25.68 -4.04 -11.15
C LEU A 268 26.06 -3.47 -12.51
N GLN A 269 25.84 -4.24 -13.58
CA GLN A 269 26.34 -3.93 -14.93
C GLN A 269 25.27 -3.34 -15.86
N SER A 270 23.99 -3.66 -15.67
CA SER A 270 22.90 -3.27 -16.57
C SER A 270 21.72 -2.69 -15.80
N ILE A 271 20.95 -1.83 -16.46
CA ILE A 271 19.70 -1.30 -15.89
C ILE A 271 18.54 -2.31 -15.99
N THR A 272 18.66 -3.39 -16.78
CA THR A 272 17.58 -4.36 -17.01
C THR A 272 17.15 -5.16 -15.77
N ALA A 273 17.99 -5.21 -14.73
CA ALA A 273 17.66 -5.85 -13.45
C ALA A 273 17.14 -4.85 -12.39
N GLN A 274 16.61 -3.71 -12.82
CA GLN A 274 16.06 -2.66 -11.97
C GLN A 274 14.56 -2.50 -12.17
N GLY A 275 13.82 -2.23 -11.10
CA GLY A 275 12.38 -1.94 -11.19
C GLY A 275 12.06 -0.69 -12.03
N LEU A 276 13.01 0.25 -12.13
CA LEU A 276 12.92 1.41 -13.02
C LEU A 276 12.75 0.98 -14.49
N PHE A 277 13.58 0.04 -14.94
CA PHE A 277 13.63 -0.37 -16.35
C PHE A 277 12.29 -0.94 -16.81
N ILE A 278 11.72 -1.89 -16.06
CA ILE A 278 10.45 -2.51 -16.45
C ILE A 278 9.27 -1.55 -16.39
N GLU A 279 9.26 -0.59 -15.46
CA GLU A 279 8.21 0.45 -15.43
C GLU A 279 8.36 1.43 -16.59
N ALA A 280 9.59 1.78 -17.00
CA ALA A 280 9.84 2.60 -18.17
C ALA A 280 9.45 1.87 -19.46
N VAL A 281 9.82 0.60 -19.60
CA VAL A 281 9.46 -0.23 -20.76
C VAL A 281 7.96 -0.46 -20.85
N ALA A 282 7.25 -0.57 -19.71
CA ALA A 282 5.79 -0.63 -19.72
C ALA A 282 5.15 0.66 -20.27
N GLU A 283 5.69 1.84 -19.94
CA GLU A 283 5.23 3.10 -20.55
C GLU A 283 5.50 3.15 -22.07
N VAL A 284 6.63 2.59 -22.52
CA VAL A 284 6.93 2.44 -23.95
C VAL A 284 5.95 1.48 -24.61
N GLY A 285 5.66 0.34 -23.97
CA GLY A 285 4.70 -0.66 -24.43
C GLY A 285 3.32 -0.05 -24.61
N ARG A 286 2.84 0.71 -23.62
CA ARG A 286 1.58 1.47 -23.72
C ARG A 286 1.57 2.39 -24.95
N THR A 287 2.64 3.15 -25.17
CA THR A 287 2.74 4.04 -26.34
C THR A 287 2.76 3.27 -27.66
N LEU A 288 3.44 2.13 -27.71
CA LEU A 288 3.45 1.27 -28.89
C LEU A 288 2.06 0.68 -29.17
N ILE A 289 1.32 0.24 -28.15
CA ILE A 289 -0.05 -0.24 -28.30
C ILE A 289 -0.94 0.87 -28.88
N ALA A 290 -0.83 2.09 -28.36
CA ALA A 290 -1.63 3.22 -28.83
C ALA A 290 -1.25 3.69 -30.26
N GLN A 291 0.04 3.74 -30.60
CA GLN A 291 0.50 4.28 -31.89
C GLN A 291 0.58 3.21 -33.00
N ARG A 292 0.77 1.95 -32.64
CA ARG A 292 1.09 0.83 -33.54
C ARG A 292 0.38 -0.47 -33.11
N PRO A 293 -0.96 -0.49 -32.98
CA PRO A 293 -1.70 -1.62 -32.39
C PRO A 293 -1.48 -2.97 -33.11
N ASP A 294 -1.24 -2.97 -34.42
CA ASP A 294 -1.03 -4.22 -35.17
C ASP A 294 0.41 -4.76 -35.06
N SER A 295 1.36 -3.97 -34.54
CA SER A 295 2.80 -4.30 -34.58
C SER A 295 3.57 -3.94 -33.31
N TRP A 296 2.88 -3.58 -32.22
CA TRP A 296 3.51 -3.13 -30.98
C TRP A 296 4.48 -4.18 -30.40
N LEU A 297 4.20 -5.48 -30.57
CA LEU A 297 5.10 -6.57 -30.18
C LEU A 297 6.43 -6.57 -30.96
N LEU A 298 6.43 -6.17 -32.23
CA LEU A 298 7.66 -5.97 -32.98
C LEU A 298 8.46 -4.81 -32.38
N GLY A 299 7.78 -3.73 -31.99
CA GLY A 299 8.40 -2.61 -31.28
C GLY A 299 9.05 -3.03 -29.96
N ILE A 300 8.42 -3.94 -29.20
CA ILE A 300 9.03 -4.52 -28.00
C ILE A 300 10.29 -5.30 -28.36
N LYS A 301 10.27 -6.14 -29.40
CA LYS A 301 11.43 -6.93 -29.84
C LYS A 301 12.65 -6.10 -30.23
N GLU A 302 12.44 -4.86 -30.69
CA GLU A 302 13.53 -3.94 -31.02
C GLU A 302 14.33 -3.47 -29.79
N LEU A 303 13.80 -3.65 -28.56
CA LEU A 303 14.54 -3.39 -27.31
C LEU A 303 15.82 -4.22 -27.18
N SER A 304 15.91 -5.36 -27.88
CA SER A 304 17.12 -6.20 -27.93
C SER A 304 18.33 -5.49 -28.54
N ARG A 305 18.12 -4.41 -29.31
CA ARG A 305 19.19 -3.66 -29.98
C ARG A 305 19.79 -2.55 -29.13
N ILE A 306 19.17 -2.23 -28.00
CA ILE A 306 19.59 -1.14 -27.13
C ILE A 306 20.71 -1.63 -26.18
N ASP A 307 21.76 -0.82 -26.02
CA ASP A 307 22.79 -1.08 -25.01
C ASP A 307 22.31 -0.65 -23.62
N TRP A 308 21.89 -1.63 -22.82
CA TRP A 308 21.40 -1.43 -21.45
C TRP A 308 22.52 -1.35 -20.39
N SER A 309 23.79 -1.41 -20.80
CA SER A 309 24.93 -1.31 -19.91
C SER A 309 24.91 0.00 -19.13
N ARG A 310 25.23 -0.07 -17.85
CA ARG A 310 25.42 1.10 -16.99
C ARG A 310 26.67 1.91 -17.35
N ASN A 311 27.51 1.41 -18.26
CA ASN A 311 28.60 2.19 -18.84
C ASN A 311 28.11 3.06 -20.01
N ASN A 312 26.89 2.86 -20.51
CA ASN A 312 26.27 3.73 -21.51
C ASN A 312 25.74 5.01 -20.84
N GLU A 313 26.68 5.87 -20.43
CA GLU A 313 26.37 7.15 -19.77
C GLU A 313 25.61 8.12 -20.67
N LYS A 314 25.74 7.97 -21.99
CA LYS A 314 25.04 8.81 -22.97
C LYS A 314 23.53 8.64 -22.84
N ASP A 315 23.07 7.40 -22.70
CA ASP A 315 21.64 7.10 -22.65
C ASP A 315 21.10 7.08 -21.23
N TRP A 316 21.86 6.63 -20.23
CA TRP A 316 21.29 6.30 -18.92
C TRP A 316 21.67 7.24 -17.76
N LYS A 317 22.78 7.96 -17.84
CA LYS A 317 23.21 8.87 -16.76
C LYS A 317 22.32 10.11 -16.72
N GLY A 318 21.79 10.42 -15.54
CA GLY A 318 20.77 11.45 -15.29
C GLY A 318 19.33 10.99 -15.56
N ARG A 319 19.13 9.84 -16.23
CA ARG A 319 17.81 9.27 -16.51
C ARG A 319 17.48 8.10 -15.60
N ALA A 320 18.38 7.13 -15.53
CA ALA A 320 18.23 5.91 -14.75
C ALA A 320 19.06 5.90 -13.46
N TYR A 321 20.24 6.52 -13.49
CA TYR A 321 21.11 6.70 -12.32
C TYR A 321 21.70 8.10 -12.28
N ASP A 322 22.03 8.57 -11.08
CA ASP A 322 22.69 9.86 -10.85
C ASP A 322 24.20 9.82 -11.10
N ASP A 323 24.89 10.94 -10.88
CA ASP A 323 26.35 11.05 -11.06
C ASP A 323 27.16 10.14 -10.13
N SER A 324 26.58 9.67 -9.02
CA SER A 324 27.20 8.67 -8.13
C SER A 324 27.03 7.24 -8.63
N GLY A 325 26.30 7.05 -9.75
CA GLY A 325 25.92 5.73 -10.24
C GLY A 325 24.84 5.07 -9.38
N ARG A 326 24.11 5.81 -8.55
CA ARG A 326 23.00 5.23 -7.80
C ARG A 326 21.76 5.22 -8.68
N ILE A 327 21.11 4.06 -8.79
CA ILE A 327 19.82 3.95 -9.46
C ILE A 327 18.79 4.73 -8.63
N ILE A 328 18.13 5.68 -9.28
CA ILE A 328 17.06 6.47 -8.69
C ILE A 328 15.77 6.03 -9.36
N LYS A 329 14.81 5.54 -8.56
CA LYS A 329 13.48 5.17 -9.05
C LYS A 329 12.46 6.15 -8.50
N ASN A 330 11.94 7.00 -9.37
CA ASN A 330 10.82 7.91 -9.11
C ASN A 330 10.08 8.19 -10.43
N ARG A 331 8.97 8.95 -10.37
CA ARG A 331 8.16 9.25 -11.56
C ARG A 331 8.95 9.94 -12.67
N ARG A 332 9.86 10.87 -12.33
CA ARG A 332 10.67 11.62 -13.31
C ARG A 332 11.67 10.73 -14.03
N THR A 333 12.43 9.93 -13.29
CA THR A 333 13.45 9.01 -13.83
C THR A 333 12.84 7.92 -14.70
N ILE A 334 11.68 7.38 -14.32
CA ILE A 334 10.92 6.43 -15.15
C ILE A 334 10.54 7.08 -16.48
N ALA A 335 9.92 8.27 -16.42
CA ALA A 335 9.50 9.00 -17.62
C ALA A 335 10.69 9.37 -18.53
N LEU A 336 11.78 9.91 -17.98
CA LEU A 336 12.98 10.25 -18.77
C LEU A 336 13.64 9.03 -19.40
N THR A 337 13.64 7.89 -18.70
CA THR A 337 14.14 6.62 -19.25
C THR A 337 13.23 6.14 -20.38
N SER A 338 11.91 6.15 -20.18
CA SER A 338 10.90 5.82 -21.21
C SER A 338 11.06 6.69 -22.46
N ILE A 339 11.19 8.01 -22.29
CA ILE A 339 11.44 8.98 -23.37
C ILE A 339 12.71 8.59 -24.15
N ARG A 340 13.80 8.26 -23.47
CA ARG A 340 15.05 7.90 -24.15
C ARG A 340 14.90 6.61 -24.94
N ILE A 341 14.20 5.61 -24.39
CA ILE A 341 13.90 4.36 -25.11
C ILE A 341 13.07 4.66 -26.37
N LYS A 342 12.03 5.49 -26.27
CA LYS A 342 11.23 5.91 -27.42
C LYS A 342 12.07 6.55 -28.51
N GLN A 343 12.97 7.48 -28.16
CA GLN A 343 13.89 8.09 -29.11
C GLN A 343 14.80 7.06 -29.80
N LEU A 344 15.37 6.12 -29.04
CA LEU A 344 16.22 5.05 -29.59
C LEU A 344 15.47 4.12 -30.54
N LEU A 345 14.17 3.95 -30.35
CA LEU A 345 13.28 3.14 -31.19
C LEU A 345 12.53 3.95 -32.27
N ASN A 346 12.82 5.24 -32.42
CA ASN A 346 12.10 6.15 -33.31
C ASN A 346 10.57 6.11 -33.11
N ILE A 347 10.15 6.17 -31.85
CA ILE A 347 8.75 6.31 -31.42
C ILE A 347 8.48 7.79 -31.15
N GLU A 348 7.37 8.30 -31.66
CA GLU A 348 7.02 9.72 -31.51
C GLU A 348 6.67 10.05 -30.05
N LEU A 349 7.22 11.16 -29.58
CA LEU A 349 6.96 11.70 -28.24
C LEU A 349 5.75 12.62 -28.27
N ASN A 350 4.94 12.60 -27.20
CA ASN A 350 3.89 13.61 -27.04
C ASN A 350 4.45 14.95 -26.50
N ASP A 351 3.61 16.00 -26.49
CA ASP A 351 4.02 17.35 -26.09
C ASP A 351 4.64 17.41 -24.68
N LYS A 352 4.07 16.66 -23.74
CA LYS A 352 4.57 16.59 -22.37
C LYS A 352 5.94 15.93 -22.29
N GLU A 353 6.13 14.86 -23.05
CA GLU A 353 7.41 14.15 -23.15
C GLU A 353 8.48 15.01 -23.82
N MET A 354 8.13 15.75 -24.88
CA MET A 354 9.02 16.71 -25.52
C MET A 354 9.43 17.82 -24.55
N SER A 355 8.50 18.38 -23.80
CA SER A 355 8.79 19.40 -22.78
C SER A 355 9.71 18.88 -21.68
N MET A 356 9.45 17.67 -21.14
CA MET A 356 10.32 17.05 -20.14
C MET A 356 11.73 16.77 -20.69
N GLU A 357 11.85 16.37 -21.95
CA GLU A 357 13.13 16.11 -22.60
C GLU A 357 13.95 17.40 -22.82
N GLN A 358 13.28 18.49 -23.17
CA GLN A 358 13.90 19.80 -23.32
C GLN A 358 14.43 20.31 -21.98
N GLU A 359 13.62 20.24 -20.91
CA GLU A 359 14.04 20.59 -19.55
C GLU A 359 15.28 19.80 -19.12
N PHE A 360 15.25 18.47 -19.27
CA PHE A 360 16.38 17.61 -18.96
C PHE A 360 17.65 17.98 -19.75
N SER A 361 17.49 18.31 -21.04
CA SER A 361 18.61 18.70 -21.90
C SER A 361 19.24 20.03 -21.48
N VAL A 362 18.45 20.97 -20.94
CA VAL A 362 18.95 22.24 -20.39
C VAL A 362 19.69 21.99 -19.08
N GLU A 363 19.12 21.20 -18.16
CA GLU A 363 19.75 20.82 -16.89
C GLU A 363 21.13 20.18 -17.11
N ARG A 364 21.22 19.23 -18.06
CA ARG A 364 22.47 18.53 -18.42
C ARG A 364 23.57 19.43 -18.99
N LYS A 365 23.22 20.59 -19.55
CA LYS A 365 24.21 21.57 -20.06
C LYS A 365 24.73 22.49 -18.96
N LEU A 366 23.97 22.63 -17.87
CA LEU A 366 24.31 23.49 -16.73
C LEU A 366 25.10 22.74 -15.64
N SER A 367 24.97 21.41 -15.59
CA SER A 367 25.79 20.49 -14.78
C SER A 367 27.11 20.15 -15.45
#